data_AF-A0A7V5XHY7-F1
#
_entry.id   AF-A0A7V5XHY7-F1
#
_cell.length_a   1.000
_cell.length_b   1.000
_cell.length_c   1.000
_cell.angle_alpha   90.00
_cell.angle_beta   90.00
_cell.angle_gamma   90.00
#
_symmetry.space_group_name_H-M   'P 1'
#
loop_
_entity.id
_entity.type
_entity.pdbx_description
1 polymer ?
#
loop_
_entity_poly.entity_id
_entity_poly.type
_entity_poly.pdbx_seq_one_letter_code
_entity_poly.pdbx_strand_id
1 'polypeptide(L)'
;MKTLIIMIFLFLFFSLVCPVYAQQSFPAQIIQQIIPSQMQQPAQPQPQPIQPQAQPLQVPSPAVIQPAQPPQPVQITVFGEQLFLGRFATEQFTGFNPDYQIAIGDIIAVRIWGAFNYEGSLTVDPQGNIFIPQVGPVKVLGVRNAELNNVVEQAVRKVFKNIVGVYASLETAVPVKVFVTGFVKNPGLYGGLSSNSVLYYLDRAGGVDSQRGSFIDITVLRGNQVRAKVNLYDFLLKGKLDLIQMVDGDTIFVAPKKSSFSVSGEVFNPFQFEFEGDFITGEEAMKLAKPKPGATHITITRKQGLEKYTEYYSINELDKIKIYNGDEVIVLSDRYPGTIIVRIEGAHSGPHALILPYGAKLGDVLPKIVPNVRSNLEAIQLFRKSVAQRQKEMILASLQQLQSYALTGRAETQEEATLRTKEAELIMRFVEVAKNVEPKGQVVLGSLEEAKEMLLEDGDIIVIPEYKSFVTVHGEVRFPNAIIYTLGKDIDYYIKQAGGFTQRANKNVVIVIHQNGKFEEGKKAKIQPGDEIFVLPKIEAKRIEIVRGITQILYQIAISARVLLMRW
;
A
#
# COMPACT_ATOMS: atom_id res chain seq x y z
N MET A 1 -23.29 61.61 6.47
CA MET A 1 -22.14 61.81 7.38
C MET A 1 -20.87 61.81 6.53
N LYS A 2 -19.92 62.75 6.69
CA LYS A 2 -18.83 62.75 7.70
C LYS A 2 -18.12 61.39 7.77
N THR A 3 -16.84 61.22 7.40
CA THR A 3 -15.78 62.07 6.76
C THR A 3 -14.69 61.09 6.23
N LEU A 4 -13.64 61.37 5.45
CA LEU A 4 -12.85 62.53 4.96
C LEU A 4 -12.43 62.14 3.48
N ILE A 5 -12.02 62.95 2.47
CA ILE A 5 -11.00 64.03 2.35
C ILE A 5 -9.59 63.51 2.71
N ILE A 6 -8.53 63.56 1.88
CA ILE A 6 -8.27 63.96 0.47
C ILE A 6 -6.98 63.20 0.00
N MET A 7 -6.39 63.12 -1.21
CA MET A 7 -6.35 63.81 -2.53
C MET A 7 -6.09 62.70 -3.61
N ILE A 8 -6.38 62.75 -4.93
CA ILE A 8 -6.71 63.79 -5.94
C ILE A 8 -5.48 64.48 -6.59
N PHE A 9 -5.11 64.08 -7.82
CA PHE A 9 -4.86 64.86 -9.07
C PHE A 9 -4.36 63.86 -10.16
N LEU A 10 -5.11 63.48 -11.22
CA LEU A 10 -5.56 64.21 -12.43
C LEU A 10 -4.43 64.37 -13.48
N PHE A 11 -4.52 64.17 -14.81
CA PHE A 11 -5.38 63.55 -15.86
C PHE A 11 -4.87 64.19 -17.20
N LEU A 12 -5.02 63.54 -18.38
CA LEU A 12 -4.83 64.12 -19.75
C LEU A 12 -3.35 64.49 -20.14
N PHE A 13 -2.90 64.44 -21.41
CA PHE A 13 -3.35 63.68 -22.62
C PHE A 13 -2.27 63.69 -23.73
N PHE A 14 -2.23 62.63 -24.55
CA PHE A 14 -1.93 62.60 -26.01
C PHE A 14 -0.53 62.87 -26.64
N SER A 15 -0.38 62.22 -27.81
CA SER A 15 0.45 62.54 -29.01
C SER A 15 1.98 62.64 -28.96
N LEU A 16 2.62 61.53 -29.39
CA LEU A 16 3.47 61.38 -30.59
C LEU A 16 4.83 62.10 -30.78
N VAL A 17 5.59 61.53 -31.73
CA VAL A 17 6.83 61.98 -32.40
C VAL A 17 8.15 61.92 -31.60
N CYS A 18 9.18 61.37 -32.27
CA CYS A 18 10.61 61.43 -31.91
C CYS A 18 11.23 62.77 -32.44
N PRO A 19 12.56 63.02 -32.53
CA PRO A 19 13.74 62.22 -32.11
C PRO A 19 14.95 63.04 -31.52
N VAL A 20 16.07 62.34 -31.23
CA VAL A 20 17.49 62.81 -31.09
C VAL A 20 17.93 63.75 -29.94
N TYR A 21 19.22 63.59 -29.56
CA TYR A 21 20.13 64.44 -28.76
C TYR A 21 19.83 64.66 -27.24
N ALA A 22 20.81 64.94 -26.36
CA ALA A 22 22.21 64.46 -26.19
C ALA A 22 22.89 65.12 -24.96
N GLN A 23 23.93 64.46 -24.42
CA GLN A 23 25.10 65.04 -23.71
C GLN A 23 26.19 63.94 -23.66
N GLN A 24 27.37 64.08 -24.32
CA GLN A 24 28.57 64.85 -23.94
C GLN A 24 29.23 64.32 -22.64
N SER A 25 30.55 64.02 -22.60
CA SER A 25 31.68 64.84 -23.08
C SER A 25 32.78 64.17 -23.94
N PHE A 26 33.55 65.03 -24.62
CA PHE A 26 34.68 64.87 -25.57
C PHE A 26 36.02 64.32 -24.98
N PRO A 27 37.16 64.19 -25.74
CA PRO A 27 37.44 64.40 -27.19
C PRO A 27 38.20 63.26 -27.94
N ALA A 28 38.54 63.52 -29.22
CA ALA A 28 39.24 62.65 -30.19
C ALA A 28 40.79 62.85 -30.21
N GLN A 29 41.62 61.82 -30.47
CA GLN A 29 42.30 61.42 -31.75
C GLN A 29 43.57 62.19 -32.19
N ILE A 30 44.50 61.44 -32.85
CA ILE A 30 45.66 61.75 -33.75
C ILE A 30 46.81 60.78 -33.37
N ILE A 31 47.24 59.77 -34.18
CA ILE A 31 47.96 59.77 -35.50
C ILE A 31 49.43 60.25 -35.29
N GLN A 32 50.53 59.58 -35.70
CA GLN A 32 50.80 58.77 -36.90
C GLN A 32 51.92 57.67 -36.77
N GLN A 33 52.10 56.91 -37.87
CA GLN A 33 53.00 55.80 -38.24
C GLN A 33 54.50 55.85 -37.84
N ILE A 34 55.17 54.66 -37.82
CA ILE A 34 56.32 54.24 -38.68
C ILE A 34 56.66 52.75 -38.46
N ILE A 35 57.21 52.06 -39.47
CA ILE A 35 57.69 50.65 -39.55
C ILE A 35 58.98 50.67 -40.44
N PRO A 36 59.91 49.66 -40.50
CA PRO A 36 60.20 48.45 -39.70
C PRO A 36 61.55 48.54 -38.91
N SER A 37 62.08 47.53 -38.20
CA SER A 37 62.82 46.38 -38.81
C SER A 37 63.46 45.39 -37.82
N GLN A 38 63.86 44.25 -38.40
CA GLN A 38 64.81 43.21 -37.92
C GLN A 38 64.27 42.01 -37.13
N MET A 39 65.05 40.92 -37.18
CA MET A 39 64.63 39.53 -36.98
C MET A 39 65.21 38.96 -35.68
N GLN A 40 64.45 38.10 -35.00
CA GLN A 40 64.97 37.09 -34.07
C GLN A 40 64.24 35.75 -34.26
N GLN A 41 64.94 34.65 -34.01
CA GLN A 41 64.48 33.28 -34.23
C GLN A 41 63.57 32.78 -33.08
N PRO A 42 62.75 31.73 -33.32
CA PRO A 42 61.67 31.36 -32.41
C PRO A 42 62.14 30.77 -31.08
N ALA A 43 61.62 31.28 -29.98
CA ALA A 43 61.69 30.63 -28.67
C ALA A 43 60.69 29.46 -28.60
N GLN A 44 61.10 28.36 -27.96
CA GLN A 44 60.25 27.18 -27.77
C GLN A 44 59.15 27.45 -26.71
N PRO A 45 57.88 27.08 -26.94
CA PRO A 45 56.84 27.19 -25.92
C PRO A 45 57.08 26.19 -24.77
N GLN A 46 57.12 26.68 -23.54
CA GLN A 46 56.96 25.82 -22.35
C GLN A 46 55.50 25.38 -22.24
N PRO A 47 55.21 24.12 -21.85
CA PRO A 47 53.85 23.61 -21.78
C PRO A 47 53.04 24.27 -20.66
N GLN A 48 51.84 24.72 -20.98
CA GLN A 48 50.85 25.17 -19.99
C GLN A 48 50.31 23.98 -19.18
N PRO A 49 49.92 24.18 -17.91
CA PRO A 49 49.37 23.10 -17.09
C PRO A 49 48.04 22.58 -17.67
N ILE A 50 47.90 21.25 -17.68
CA ILE A 50 46.73 20.56 -18.23
C ILE A 50 45.50 20.91 -17.39
N GLN A 51 44.52 21.59 -18.01
CA GLN A 51 43.16 21.64 -17.47
C GLN A 51 42.58 20.22 -17.47
N PRO A 52 41.95 19.74 -16.38
CA PRO A 52 41.30 18.44 -16.37
C PRO A 52 40.30 18.34 -17.52
N GLN A 53 40.45 17.31 -18.35
CA GLN A 53 39.53 17.06 -19.46
C GLN A 53 38.10 16.96 -18.92
N ALA A 54 37.16 17.65 -19.57
CA ALA A 54 35.74 17.41 -19.31
C ALA A 54 35.47 15.92 -19.52
N GLN A 55 35.05 15.24 -18.45
CA GLN A 55 34.77 13.80 -18.52
C GLN A 55 33.72 13.57 -19.61
N PRO A 56 33.86 12.52 -20.45
CA PRO A 56 32.79 12.14 -21.36
C PRO A 56 31.51 11.97 -20.56
N LEU A 57 30.40 12.52 -21.06
CA LEU A 57 29.08 12.30 -20.48
C LEU A 57 28.87 10.80 -20.36
N GLN A 58 28.94 10.27 -19.14
CA GLN A 58 28.56 8.90 -18.87
C GLN A 58 27.08 8.79 -19.22
N VAL A 59 26.79 8.16 -20.36
CA VAL A 59 25.45 7.63 -20.62
C VAL A 59 25.10 6.81 -19.39
N PRO A 60 24.02 7.14 -18.66
CA PRO A 60 23.66 6.40 -17.48
C PRO A 60 23.42 4.96 -17.93
N SER A 61 24.22 4.03 -17.39
CA SER A 61 24.08 2.60 -17.68
C SER A 61 22.61 2.23 -17.53
N PRO A 62 21.99 1.55 -18.52
CA PRO A 62 20.57 1.25 -18.49
C PRO A 62 20.26 0.62 -17.14
N ALA A 63 19.39 1.26 -16.37
CA ALA A 63 19.23 0.97 -14.96
C ALA A 63 18.96 -0.52 -14.78
N VAL A 64 19.97 -1.25 -14.28
CA VAL A 64 19.84 -2.68 -14.07
C VAL A 64 18.74 -2.83 -13.04
N ILE A 65 17.58 -3.31 -13.51
CA ILE A 65 16.47 -3.68 -12.65
C ILE A 65 16.99 -4.87 -11.86
N GLN A 66 17.61 -4.57 -10.71
CA GLN A 66 18.01 -5.59 -9.75
C GLN A 66 16.72 -6.36 -9.44
N PRO A 67 16.71 -7.70 -9.57
CA PRO A 67 15.58 -8.49 -9.14
C PRO A 67 15.21 -8.05 -7.73
N ALA A 68 13.94 -7.67 -7.53
CA ALA A 68 13.50 -7.13 -6.25
C ALA A 68 13.99 -8.06 -5.13
N GLN A 69 14.80 -7.53 -4.20
CA GLN A 69 15.43 -8.36 -3.18
C GLN A 69 14.34 -9.20 -2.52
N PRO A 70 14.49 -10.54 -2.43
CA PRO A 70 13.47 -11.39 -1.86
C PRO A 70 13.13 -10.84 -0.48
N PRO A 71 11.85 -10.60 -0.16
CA PRO A 71 11.46 -9.87 1.04
C PRO A 71 12.12 -10.52 2.25
N GLN A 72 12.89 -9.74 3.00
CA GLN A 72 13.63 -10.26 4.15
C GLN A 72 12.64 -11.01 5.05
N PRO A 73 12.94 -12.25 5.45
CA PRO A 73 12.00 -13.07 6.21
C PRO A 73 11.63 -12.34 7.48
N VAL A 74 10.35 -11.98 7.62
CA VAL A 74 9.85 -11.27 8.81
C VAL A 74 10.16 -12.16 10.01
N GLN A 75 11.09 -11.72 10.85
CA GLN A 75 11.57 -12.52 11.96
C GLN A 75 10.50 -12.55 13.06
N ILE A 76 9.63 -13.56 12.99
CA ILE A 76 8.55 -13.78 13.96
C ILE A 76 9.20 -14.03 15.34
N THR A 77 9.06 -13.07 16.25
CA THR A 77 9.55 -13.15 17.64
C THR A 77 8.53 -13.87 18.52
N VAL A 78 8.96 -14.29 19.72
CA VAL A 78 8.07 -15.00 20.66
C VAL A 78 7.24 -14.00 21.45
N PHE A 79 5.93 -14.24 21.51
CA PHE A 79 5.03 -13.41 22.30
C PHE A 79 5.40 -13.50 23.78
N GLY A 80 5.83 -12.38 24.34
CA GLY A 80 6.31 -12.23 25.71
C GLY A 80 7.78 -11.83 25.81
N GLU A 81 8.59 -12.01 24.76
CA GLU A 81 9.99 -11.55 24.77
C GLU A 81 10.10 -10.03 24.92
N GLN A 82 9.10 -9.27 24.46
CA GLN A 82 9.00 -7.82 24.63
C GLN A 82 8.87 -7.33 26.08
N LEU A 83 8.71 -8.23 27.06
CA LEU A 83 8.78 -7.88 28.49
C LEU A 83 10.22 -7.62 28.95
N PHE A 84 11.20 -8.32 28.37
CA PHE A 84 12.56 -8.43 28.91
C PHE A 84 13.51 -7.45 28.20
N LEU A 85 13.19 -6.17 28.34
CA LEU A 85 13.91 -5.04 27.74
C LEU A 85 14.63 -4.18 28.79
N GLY A 86 14.95 -4.74 29.96
CA GLY A 86 15.64 -4.07 31.07
C GLY A 86 14.76 -3.14 31.93
N ARG A 87 13.53 -2.85 31.51
CA ARG A 87 12.63 -1.89 32.16
C ARG A 87 12.18 -2.32 33.56
N PHE A 88 11.94 -3.62 33.78
CA PHE A 88 11.60 -4.15 35.10
C PHE A 88 12.85 -4.30 35.97
N ALA A 89 14.04 -4.44 35.38
CA ALA A 89 15.30 -4.46 36.10
C ALA A 89 15.73 -3.07 36.60
N THR A 90 15.39 -1.99 35.89
CA THR A 90 15.69 -0.61 36.30
C THR A 90 14.62 0.03 37.18
N GLU A 91 13.33 -0.10 36.82
CA GLU A 91 12.23 0.54 37.55
C GLU A 91 11.71 -0.38 38.66
N GLN A 92 12.06 -0.09 39.91
CA GLN A 92 11.50 -0.81 41.05
C GLN A 92 10.06 -0.36 41.31
N PHE A 93 9.11 -1.30 41.26
CA PHE A 93 7.74 -1.05 41.66
C PHE A 93 7.66 -0.82 43.18
N THR A 94 7.53 0.44 43.58
CA THR A 94 7.36 0.89 44.98
C THR A 94 5.91 0.82 45.48
N GLY A 95 5.00 0.25 44.67
CA GLY A 95 3.58 0.15 45.03
C GLY A 95 3.32 -0.88 46.13
N PHE A 96 2.36 -0.56 47.00
CA PHE A 96 1.97 -1.39 48.14
C PHE A 96 1.32 -2.70 47.68
N ASN A 97 2.05 -3.81 47.79
CA ASN A 97 1.43 -5.14 47.83
C ASN A 97 0.58 -5.23 49.12
N PRO A 98 -0.77 -5.34 49.04
CA PRO A 98 -1.62 -5.29 50.24
C PRO A 98 -1.49 -6.56 51.11
N ASP A 99 -1.21 -7.69 50.47
CA ASP A 99 -1.09 -9.02 51.10
C ASP A 99 0.34 -9.35 51.56
N TYR A 100 1.30 -8.45 51.33
CA TYR A 100 2.64 -8.55 51.89
C TYR A 100 2.56 -8.64 53.42
N GLN A 101 3.19 -9.67 54.00
CA GLN A 101 3.24 -9.88 55.44
C GLN A 101 4.52 -9.25 56.00
N ILE A 102 4.36 -8.32 56.93
CA ILE A 102 5.47 -7.61 57.56
C ILE A 102 6.46 -8.61 58.17
N ALA A 103 7.73 -8.48 57.79
CA ALA A 103 8.84 -9.35 58.16
C ALA A 103 9.76 -8.70 59.21
N ILE A 104 10.65 -9.49 59.82
CA ILE A 104 11.70 -9.00 60.71
C ILE A 104 12.71 -8.19 59.88
N GLY A 105 13.05 -6.98 60.33
CA GLY A 105 13.96 -6.07 59.63
C GLY A 105 13.30 -5.14 58.61
N ASP A 106 11.99 -5.26 58.34
CA ASP A 106 11.26 -4.28 57.53
C ASP A 106 11.25 -2.91 58.22
N ILE A 107 11.15 -1.83 57.43
CA ILE A 107 11.04 -0.46 57.93
C ILE A 107 9.63 0.06 57.69
N ILE A 108 8.97 0.55 58.75
CA ILE A 108 7.61 1.08 58.74
C ILE A 108 7.66 2.57 59.09
N ALA A 109 7.23 3.43 58.17
CA ALA A 109 7.00 4.83 58.47
C ALA A 109 5.75 4.96 59.35
N VAL A 110 5.89 5.60 60.51
CA VAL A 110 4.78 5.88 61.44
C VAL A 110 4.66 7.39 61.65
N ARG A 111 3.45 7.92 61.44
CA ARG A 111 3.04 9.29 61.76
C ARG A 111 1.85 9.25 62.72
N ILE A 112 1.94 10.00 63.81
CA ILE A 112 0.90 10.16 64.82
C ILE A 112 0.72 11.66 65.06
N TRP A 113 -0.52 12.14 65.14
CA TRP A 113 -0.81 13.55 65.39
C TRP A 113 -2.02 13.77 66.29
N GLY A 114 -2.07 14.92 66.96
CA GLY A 114 -3.18 15.33 67.82
C GLY A 114 -2.71 15.50 69.27
N ALA A 115 -3.25 14.69 70.20
CA ALA A 115 -2.83 14.72 71.60
C ALA A 115 -1.39 14.22 71.85
N PHE A 116 -0.81 13.51 70.88
CA PHE A 116 0.60 13.13 70.81
C PHE A 116 1.05 13.27 69.36
N ASN A 117 2.24 13.83 69.14
CA ASN A 117 2.81 14.03 67.82
C ASN A 117 4.12 13.23 67.72
N TYR A 118 4.21 12.34 66.73
CA TYR A 118 5.41 11.55 66.45
C TYR A 118 5.52 11.28 64.95
N GLU A 119 6.72 11.37 64.40
CA GLU A 119 7.04 10.96 63.04
C GLU A 119 8.40 10.24 63.07
N GLY A 120 8.47 9.06 62.42
CA GLY A 120 9.71 8.33 62.29
C GLY A 120 9.56 6.97 61.61
N SER A 121 10.67 6.49 61.07
CA SER A 121 10.83 5.18 60.47
C SER A 121 11.23 4.15 61.53
N LEU A 122 10.39 3.15 61.76
CA LEU A 122 10.58 2.12 62.79
C LEU A 122 10.90 0.77 62.13
N THR A 123 12.07 0.22 62.46
CA THR A 123 12.46 -1.13 62.04
C THR A 123 11.77 -2.19 62.89
N VAL A 124 11.32 -3.27 62.27
CA VAL A 124 10.74 -4.43 62.96
C VAL A 124 11.84 -5.23 63.67
N ASP A 125 11.75 -5.33 65.00
CA ASP A 125 12.71 -6.01 65.86
C ASP A 125 12.73 -7.55 65.66
N PRO A 126 13.77 -8.28 66.15
CA PRO A 126 13.83 -9.74 66.06
C PRO A 126 12.69 -10.49 66.78
N GLN A 127 11.98 -9.81 67.69
CA GLN A 127 10.79 -10.31 68.37
C GLN A 127 9.51 -10.04 67.56
N GLY A 128 9.59 -9.33 66.44
CA GLY A 128 8.52 -9.02 65.49
C GLY A 128 7.67 -7.79 65.83
N ASN A 129 8.21 -6.81 66.56
CA ASN A 129 7.51 -5.59 66.97
C ASN A 129 8.16 -4.33 66.39
N ILE A 130 7.42 -3.22 66.36
CA ILE A 130 7.97 -1.86 66.28
C ILE A 130 7.83 -1.17 67.64
N PHE A 131 8.83 -0.39 68.05
CA PHE A 131 8.77 0.35 69.31
C PHE A 131 8.34 1.81 69.07
N ILE A 132 7.09 2.12 69.41
CA ILE A 132 6.54 3.48 69.27
C ILE A 132 6.78 4.23 70.60
N PRO A 133 7.44 5.40 70.61
CA PRO A 133 7.65 6.17 71.84
C PRO A 133 6.34 6.44 72.59
N GLN A 134 6.39 6.36 73.92
CA GLN A 134 5.25 6.48 74.85
C GLN A 134 4.15 5.39 74.74
N VAL A 135 4.05 4.67 73.62
CA VAL A 135 3.09 3.55 73.42
C VAL A 135 3.72 2.20 73.79
N GLY A 136 5.01 2.01 73.51
CA GLY A 136 5.75 0.77 73.73
C GLY A 136 5.80 -0.14 72.49
N PRO A 137 6.10 -1.44 72.65
CA PRO A 137 6.23 -2.39 71.55
C PRO A 137 4.86 -2.78 70.97
N VAL A 138 4.72 -2.66 69.65
CA VAL A 138 3.54 -3.08 68.88
C VAL A 138 3.91 -4.23 67.97
N LYS A 139 3.32 -5.41 68.21
CA LYS A 139 3.53 -6.61 67.39
C LYS A 139 3.00 -6.39 65.97
N VAL A 140 3.86 -6.54 64.97
CA VAL A 140 3.51 -6.35 63.54
C VAL A 140 3.96 -7.50 62.62
N LEU A 141 4.89 -8.35 63.06
CA LEU A 141 5.33 -9.52 62.29
C LEU A 141 4.14 -10.42 61.87
N GLY A 142 4.00 -10.67 60.57
CA GLY A 142 2.94 -11.47 59.97
C GLY A 142 1.64 -10.71 59.66
N VAL A 143 1.50 -9.45 60.11
CA VAL A 143 0.36 -8.58 59.77
C VAL A 143 0.42 -8.23 58.28
N ARG A 144 -0.72 -8.22 57.59
CA ARG A 144 -0.78 -7.77 56.18
C ARG A 144 -0.55 -6.26 56.10
N ASN A 145 0.16 -5.81 55.07
CA ASN A 145 0.40 -4.39 54.79
C ASN A 145 -0.92 -3.57 54.74
N ALA A 146 -2.01 -4.15 54.22
CA ALA A 146 -3.35 -3.56 54.24
C ALA A 146 -3.96 -3.37 55.64
N GLU A 147 -3.56 -4.18 56.62
CA GLU A 147 -4.08 -4.19 57.99
C GLU A 147 -3.18 -3.43 58.97
N LEU A 148 -1.92 -3.17 58.59
CA LEU A 148 -0.87 -2.59 59.42
C LEU A 148 -1.32 -1.29 60.11
N ASN A 149 -1.92 -0.36 59.36
CA ASN A 149 -2.41 0.90 59.90
C ASN A 149 -3.40 0.67 61.06
N ASN A 150 -4.33 -0.26 60.89
CA ASN A 150 -5.38 -0.55 61.86
C ASN A 150 -4.81 -1.21 63.12
N VAL A 151 -3.82 -2.10 62.97
CA VAL A 151 -3.12 -2.74 64.10
C VAL A 151 -2.35 -1.70 64.92
N VAL A 152 -1.63 -0.79 64.26
CA VAL A 152 -0.88 0.28 64.94
C VAL A 152 -1.85 1.27 65.61
N GLU A 153 -2.91 1.71 64.91
CA GLU A 153 -3.91 2.61 65.47
C GLU A 153 -4.59 2.02 66.73
N GLN A 154 -4.98 0.74 66.69
CA GLN A 154 -5.53 0.04 67.85
C GLN A 154 -4.54 -0.07 69.02
N ALA A 155 -3.23 -0.11 68.77
CA ALA A 155 -2.22 -0.08 69.83
C ALA A 155 -2.10 1.32 70.45
N VAL A 156 -2.00 2.38 69.63
CA VAL A 156 -1.92 3.77 70.11
C VAL A 156 -3.16 4.14 70.94
N ARG A 157 -4.38 3.80 70.47
CA ARG A 157 -5.66 4.06 71.17
C ARG A 157 -5.84 3.30 72.50
N LYS A 158 -5.05 2.25 72.77
CA LYS A 158 -5.05 1.58 74.08
C LYS A 158 -4.41 2.47 75.14
N VAL A 159 -3.35 3.19 74.79
CA VAL A 159 -2.60 4.09 75.68
C VAL A 159 -3.22 5.49 75.69
N PHE A 160 -3.36 6.12 74.53
CA PHE A 160 -3.91 7.47 74.40
C PHE A 160 -5.44 7.44 74.27
N LYS A 161 -6.15 8.03 75.25
CA LYS A 161 -7.62 8.15 75.26
C LYS A 161 -8.17 9.38 74.56
N ASN A 162 -7.32 10.39 74.33
CA ASN A 162 -7.67 11.58 73.58
C ASN A 162 -7.67 11.29 72.07
N ILE A 163 -8.23 12.20 71.27
CA ILE A 163 -8.22 12.09 69.81
C ILE A 163 -6.78 12.14 69.30
N VAL A 164 -6.37 11.07 68.62
CA VAL A 164 -5.11 10.92 67.90
C VAL A 164 -5.40 10.37 66.52
N GLY A 165 -4.78 10.96 65.49
CA GLY A 165 -4.70 10.39 64.15
C GLY A 165 -3.43 9.54 64.04
N VAL A 166 -3.51 8.43 63.31
CA VAL A 166 -2.40 7.49 63.10
C VAL A 166 -2.35 7.14 61.62
N TYR A 167 -1.14 7.17 61.05
CA TYR A 167 -0.81 6.65 59.73
C TYR A 167 0.44 5.78 59.86
N ALA A 168 0.33 4.48 59.56
CA ALA A 168 1.45 3.55 59.54
C ALA A 168 1.48 2.75 58.23
N SER A 169 2.63 2.77 57.56
CA SER A 169 2.82 2.19 56.22
C SER A 169 4.20 1.58 56.07
N LEU A 170 4.31 0.42 55.40
CA LEU A 170 5.62 -0.14 55.00
C LEU A 170 6.37 0.88 54.12
N GLU A 171 7.59 1.23 54.53
CA GLU A 171 8.46 2.19 53.85
C GLU A 171 9.54 1.49 53.03
N THR A 172 10.13 0.42 53.57
CA THR A 172 11.12 -0.40 52.86
C THR A 172 11.01 -1.85 53.30
N ALA A 173 10.84 -2.74 52.32
CA ALA A 173 10.87 -4.18 52.51
C ALA A 173 12.32 -4.70 52.56
N VAL A 174 12.58 -5.74 53.34
CA VAL A 174 13.91 -6.36 53.47
C VAL A 174 14.52 -6.76 52.12
N PRO A 175 15.81 -6.47 51.86
CA PRO A 175 16.54 -6.98 50.70
C PRO A 175 16.70 -8.51 50.76
N VAL A 176 16.41 -9.20 49.65
CA VAL A 176 16.48 -10.67 49.53
C VAL A 176 17.24 -11.12 48.29
N LYS A 177 17.78 -12.34 48.33
CA LYS A 177 18.49 -13.02 47.24
C LYS A 177 17.69 -14.22 46.75
N VAL A 178 17.27 -14.16 45.49
CA VAL A 178 16.42 -15.15 44.81
C VAL A 178 17.21 -15.81 43.69
N PHE A 179 17.17 -17.14 43.60
CA PHE A 179 17.76 -17.88 42.49
C PHE A 179 16.85 -17.77 41.26
N VAL A 180 17.42 -17.56 40.07
CA VAL A 180 16.71 -17.60 38.79
C VAL A 180 17.35 -18.69 37.93
N THR A 181 16.55 -19.68 37.55
CA THR A 181 17.03 -20.97 37.04
C THR A 181 16.12 -21.54 35.95
N GLY A 182 16.55 -22.63 35.31
CA GLY A 182 15.87 -23.20 34.15
C GLY A 182 16.20 -22.44 32.88
N PHE A 183 15.24 -22.28 31.99
CA PHE A 183 15.44 -21.74 30.63
C PHE A 183 15.35 -20.21 30.56
N VAL A 184 16.21 -19.53 31.33
CA VAL A 184 16.49 -18.10 31.21
C VAL A 184 17.80 -17.85 30.45
N LYS A 185 18.01 -16.63 29.95
CA LYS A 185 19.24 -16.28 29.22
C LYS A 185 20.49 -16.30 30.11
N ASN A 186 20.37 -15.90 31.39
CA ASN A 186 21.45 -15.94 32.38
C ASN A 186 20.94 -16.54 33.72
N PRO A 187 21.13 -17.85 33.97
CA PRO A 187 20.83 -18.43 35.28
C PRO A 187 21.79 -17.92 36.37
N GLY A 188 21.30 -17.66 37.58
CA GLY A 188 22.14 -17.08 38.65
C GLY A 188 21.39 -16.74 39.95
N LEU A 189 22.10 -16.09 40.87
CA LEU A 189 21.55 -15.60 42.14
C LEU A 189 21.40 -14.06 42.07
N TYR A 190 20.18 -13.57 42.27
CA TYR A 190 19.82 -12.17 42.06
C TYR A 190 19.29 -11.52 43.33
N GLY A 191 19.92 -10.43 43.75
CA GLY A 191 19.39 -9.56 44.81
C GLY A 191 18.18 -8.75 44.34
N GLY A 192 17.28 -8.43 45.26
CA GLY A 192 16.14 -7.52 45.09
C GLY A 192 15.53 -7.20 46.46
N LEU A 193 14.28 -6.76 46.50
CA LEU A 193 13.49 -6.56 47.73
C LEU A 193 12.42 -7.66 47.87
N SER A 194 12.02 -7.99 49.09
CA SER A 194 10.96 -8.98 49.37
C SER A 194 9.61 -8.69 48.67
N SER A 195 9.39 -7.43 48.27
CA SER A 195 8.23 -6.95 47.51
C SER A 195 8.39 -6.97 45.97
N ASN A 196 9.58 -7.26 45.42
CA ASN A 196 9.79 -7.25 43.96
C ASN A 196 9.12 -8.44 43.26
N SER A 197 8.52 -8.18 42.10
CA SER A 197 7.78 -9.19 41.34
C SER A 197 8.70 -10.15 40.57
N VAL A 198 8.15 -11.28 40.12
CA VAL A 198 8.88 -12.26 39.29
C VAL A 198 9.46 -11.62 38.00
N LEU A 199 8.80 -10.59 37.45
CA LEU A 199 9.28 -9.87 36.27
C LEU A 199 10.61 -9.15 36.51
N TYR A 200 10.80 -8.54 37.70
CA TYR A 200 12.07 -7.90 38.07
C TYR A 200 13.23 -8.89 37.97
N TYR A 201 13.09 -10.05 38.62
CA TYR A 201 14.13 -11.08 38.66
C TYR A 201 14.38 -11.75 37.30
N LEU A 202 13.33 -11.99 36.50
CA LEU A 202 13.48 -12.50 35.14
C LEU A 202 14.18 -11.51 34.20
N ASP A 203 13.83 -10.22 34.26
CA ASP A 203 14.47 -9.17 33.44
C ASP A 203 15.94 -8.95 33.87
N ARG A 204 16.23 -9.04 35.19
CA ARG A 204 17.60 -9.07 35.73
C ARG A 204 18.44 -10.26 35.23
N ALA A 205 17.79 -11.38 34.88
CA ALA A 205 18.40 -12.54 34.24
C ALA A 205 18.50 -12.43 32.69
N GLY A 206 18.11 -11.29 32.11
CA GLY A 206 18.04 -11.08 30.65
C GLY A 206 16.80 -11.69 29.99
N GLY A 207 15.83 -12.14 30.79
CA GLY A 207 14.58 -12.74 30.35
C GLY A 207 14.61 -14.25 30.16
N VAL A 208 13.44 -14.77 29.78
CA VAL A 208 13.25 -16.15 29.30
C VAL A 208 14.01 -16.35 27.98
N ASP A 209 14.58 -17.54 27.80
CA ASP A 209 15.16 -17.96 26.52
C ASP A 209 14.03 -18.21 25.50
N SER A 210 13.95 -17.40 24.44
CA SER A 210 12.84 -17.48 23.48
C SER A 210 12.83 -18.75 22.63
N GLN A 211 13.96 -19.46 22.49
CA GLN A 211 13.98 -20.74 21.78
C GLN A 211 13.53 -21.90 22.68
N ARG A 212 13.94 -21.89 23.97
CA ARG A 212 13.90 -23.08 24.84
C ARG A 212 13.02 -22.96 26.09
N GLY A 213 12.69 -21.75 26.53
CA GLY A 213 11.97 -21.49 27.78
C GLY A 213 10.49 -21.20 27.61
N SER A 214 9.71 -21.57 28.62
CA SER A 214 8.27 -21.31 28.68
C SER A 214 7.97 -19.90 29.19
N PHE A 215 7.05 -19.22 28.50
CA PHE A 215 6.44 -17.95 28.92
C PHE A 215 5.12 -18.19 29.68
N ILE A 216 4.57 -19.41 29.63
CA ILE A 216 3.29 -19.77 30.29
C ILE A 216 3.46 -20.66 31.54
N ASP A 217 4.59 -21.35 31.72
CA ASP A 217 4.88 -22.17 32.91
C ASP A 217 6.20 -21.74 33.59
N ILE A 218 6.08 -20.71 34.43
CA ILE A 218 7.15 -20.26 35.33
C ILE A 218 6.70 -20.53 36.76
N THR A 219 7.56 -21.15 37.57
CA THR A 219 7.21 -21.58 38.94
C THR A 219 8.10 -20.89 39.97
N VAL A 220 7.52 -20.42 41.08
CA VAL A 220 8.25 -19.93 42.25
C VAL A 220 8.27 -21.02 43.31
N LEU A 221 9.47 -21.42 43.72
CA LEU A 221 9.75 -22.49 44.67
C LEU A 221 10.36 -21.94 45.96
N ARG A 222 9.95 -22.46 47.12
CA ARG A 222 10.59 -22.23 48.43
C ARG A 222 11.05 -23.57 48.98
N GLY A 223 12.33 -23.86 48.83
CA GLY A 223 12.81 -25.25 48.89
C GLY A 223 12.05 -26.12 47.88
N ASN A 224 11.52 -27.26 48.31
CA ASN A 224 10.75 -28.16 47.44
C ASN A 224 9.24 -27.81 47.33
N GLN A 225 8.78 -26.69 47.91
CA GLN A 225 7.37 -26.29 47.84
C GLN A 225 7.10 -25.28 46.73
N VAL A 226 6.13 -25.58 45.85
CA VAL A 226 5.56 -24.61 44.91
C VAL A 226 4.81 -23.54 45.69
N ARG A 227 5.27 -22.28 45.58
CA ARG A 227 4.62 -21.10 46.17
C ARG A 227 3.64 -20.44 45.22
N ALA A 228 3.95 -20.44 43.92
CA ALA A 228 3.08 -19.93 42.86
C ALA A 228 3.47 -20.49 41.49
N LYS A 229 2.52 -20.46 40.56
CA LYS A 229 2.76 -20.53 39.12
C LYS A 229 2.47 -19.17 38.50
N VAL A 230 3.25 -18.77 37.50
CA VAL A 230 3.16 -17.49 36.81
C VAL A 230 3.10 -17.74 35.31
N ASN A 231 2.04 -17.23 34.68
CA ASN A 231 1.84 -17.22 33.25
C ASN A 231 1.96 -15.78 32.74
N LEU A 232 2.96 -15.50 31.89
CA LEU A 232 3.20 -14.13 31.39
C LEU A 232 2.11 -13.65 30.43
N TYR A 233 1.30 -14.56 29.86
CA TYR A 233 0.19 -14.21 28.98
C TYR A 233 -0.99 -13.65 29.78
N ASP A 234 -1.18 -14.06 31.04
CA ASP A 234 -2.17 -13.43 31.93
C ASP A 234 -1.80 -11.98 32.25
N PHE A 235 -0.52 -11.68 32.40
CA PHE A 235 -0.04 -10.30 32.54
C PHE A 235 -0.24 -9.50 31.25
N LEU A 236 0.21 -10.03 30.11
CA LEU A 236 0.17 -9.33 28.81
C LEU A 236 -1.24 -9.13 28.24
N LEU A 237 -2.17 -10.04 28.52
CA LEU A 237 -3.51 -10.05 27.90
C LEU A 237 -4.63 -9.64 28.87
N LYS A 238 -4.43 -9.80 30.18
CA LYS A 238 -5.44 -9.53 31.22
C LYS A 238 -4.95 -8.53 32.28
N GLY A 239 -3.68 -8.11 32.24
CA GLY A 239 -3.09 -7.22 33.25
C GLY A 239 -2.84 -7.88 34.61
N LYS A 240 -3.04 -9.20 34.76
CA LYS A 240 -2.90 -9.91 36.05
C LYS A 240 -1.48 -10.39 36.27
N LEU A 241 -0.89 -10.00 37.41
CA LEU A 241 0.36 -10.55 37.91
C LEU A 241 0.20 -10.81 39.42
N ASP A 242 0.50 -12.03 39.86
CA ASP A 242 0.35 -12.39 41.28
C ASP A 242 1.54 -11.88 42.10
N LEU A 243 1.28 -11.04 43.10
CA LEU A 243 2.30 -10.34 43.90
C LEU A 243 2.79 -11.21 45.06
N ILE A 244 3.69 -12.15 44.74
CA ILE A 244 4.28 -13.08 45.71
C ILE A 244 5.38 -12.38 46.53
N GLN A 245 5.33 -12.52 47.86
CA GLN A 245 6.40 -12.06 48.75
C GLN A 245 7.61 -13.00 48.69
N MET A 246 8.73 -12.47 48.21
CA MET A 246 10.00 -13.19 48.04
C MET A 246 10.79 -13.28 49.35
N VAL A 247 11.51 -14.38 49.55
CA VAL A 247 12.35 -14.65 50.72
C VAL A 247 13.72 -15.16 50.25
N ASP A 248 14.77 -14.95 51.06
CA ASP A 248 16.11 -15.46 50.79
C ASP A 248 16.10 -16.98 50.50
N GLY A 249 16.66 -17.37 49.37
CA GLY A 249 16.70 -18.77 48.91
C GLY A 249 15.47 -19.24 48.13
N ASP A 250 14.46 -18.40 47.90
CA ASP A 250 13.44 -18.69 46.89
C ASP A 250 14.07 -18.90 45.51
N THR A 251 13.46 -19.76 44.70
CA THR A 251 13.92 -20.10 43.35
C THR A 251 12.81 -19.87 42.33
N ILE A 252 13.05 -18.95 41.40
CA ILE A 252 12.25 -18.79 40.19
C ILE A 252 12.80 -19.79 39.16
N PHE A 253 11.96 -20.72 38.74
CA PHE A 253 12.29 -21.77 37.77
C PHE A 253 11.45 -21.59 36.50
N VAL A 254 12.12 -21.42 35.36
CA VAL A 254 11.49 -21.35 34.04
C VAL A 254 11.52 -22.73 33.38
N ALA A 255 10.35 -23.31 33.16
CA ALA A 255 10.19 -24.62 32.53
C ALA A 255 10.66 -24.63 31.06
N PRO A 256 10.95 -25.82 30.47
CA PRO A 256 11.12 -25.92 29.03
C PRO A 256 9.84 -25.48 28.30
N LYS A 257 10.02 -24.85 27.14
CA LYS A 257 8.95 -24.43 26.23
C LYS A 257 8.06 -25.62 25.85
N LYS A 258 6.74 -25.43 25.94
CA LYS A 258 5.70 -26.41 25.58
C LYS A 258 5.44 -26.37 24.05
N SER A 259 4.23 -26.71 23.63
CA SER A 259 3.81 -26.60 22.23
C SER A 259 3.80 -25.14 21.77
N SER A 260 4.12 -24.88 20.50
CA SER A 260 4.09 -23.52 19.95
C SER A 260 3.73 -23.48 18.46
N PHE A 261 3.14 -22.38 18.02
CA PHE A 261 2.76 -22.11 16.63
C PHE A 261 3.09 -20.65 16.28
N SER A 262 3.25 -20.33 15.01
CA SER A 262 3.46 -18.94 14.56
C SER A 262 2.20 -18.37 13.89
N VAL A 263 1.97 -17.07 14.04
CA VAL A 263 0.92 -16.35 13.30
C VAL A 263 1.48 -15.11 12.63
N SER A 264 1.08 -14.88 11.38
CA SER A 264 1.48 -13.71 10.58
C SER A 264 0.36 -13.24 9.65
N GLY A 265 0.59 -12.16 8.89
CA GLY A 265 -0.38 -11.60 7.95
C GLY A 265 -1.33 -10.58 8.58
N GLU A 266 -2.63 -10.73 8.34
CA GLU A 266 -3.69 -9.79 8.75
C GLU A 266 -4.10 -9.93 10.23
N VAL A 267 -3.11 -9.79 11.13
CA VAL A 267 -3.23 -9.82 12.60
C VAL A 267 -2.60 -8.59 13.24
N PHE A 268 -3.03 -8.26 14.46
CA PHE A 268 -2.40 -7.22 15.29
C PHE A 268 -1.17 -7.75 16.04
N ASN A 269 -1.14 -9.04 16.39
CA ASN A 269 -0.06 -9.67 17.15
C ASN A 269 0.65 -10.76 16.31
N PRO A 270 1.52 -10.42 15.34
CA PRO A 270 2.24 -11.38 14.49
C PRO A 270 3.45 -12.00 15.20
N PHE A 271 3.20 -12.94 16.11
CA PHE A 271 4.22 -13.59 16.96
C PHE A 271 4.17 -15.12 16.88
N GLN A 272 5.19 -15.76 17.45
CA GLN A 272 5.14 -17.16 17.86
C GLN A 272 4.49 -17.23 19.25
N PHE A 273 3.42 -18.00 19.39
CA PHE A 273 2.69 -18.22 20.63
C PHE A 273 2.97 -19.61 21.19
N GLU A 274 2.99 -19.73 22.50
CA GLU A 274 3.10 -20.98 23.25
C GLU A 274 1.72 -21.40 23.78
N PHE A 275 1.48 -22.71 23.85
CA PHE A 275 0.27 -23.31 24.41
C PHE A 275 0.56 -24.64 25.12
N GLU A 276 -0.41 -25.12 25.88
CA GLU A 276 -0.35 -26.37 26.63
C GLU A 276 -1.28 -27.42 26.00
N GLY A 277 -0.83 -28.67 25.93
CA GLY A 277 -1.52 -29.77 25.24
C GLY A 277 -1.04 -30.01 23.81
N ASP A 278 -1.67 -30.99 23.14
CA ASP A 278 -1.28 -31.45 21.80
C ASP A 278 -1.71 -30.49 20.68
N PHE A 279 -2.82 -29.77 20.88
CA PHE A 279 -3.36 -28.77 19.96
C PHE A 279 -4.02 -27.62 20.72
N ILE A 280 -4.10 -26.45 20.08
CA ILE A 280 -4.94 -25.30 20.46
C ILE A 280 -6.06 -25.13 19.42
N THR A 281 -7.23 -24.64 19.81
CA THR A 281 -8.30 -24.36 18.82
C THR A 281 -7.96 -23.14 17.96
N GLY A 282 -8.50 -23.09 16.74
CA GLY A 282 -8.41 -21.91 15.89
C GLY A 282 -8.96 -20.65 16.57
N GLU A 283 -10.04 -20.78 17.36
CA GLU A 283 -10.66 -19.65 18.05
C GLU A 283 -9.74 -19.08 19.15
N GLU A 284 -9.10 -19.93 19.96
CA GLU A 284 -8.14 -19.53 20.99
C GLU A 284 -6.86 -18.94 20.38
N ALA A 285 -6.33 -19.57 19.32
CA ALA A 285 -5.19 -19.07 18.59
C ALA A 285 -5.45 -17.65 18.02
N MET A 286 -6.64 -17.40 17.48
CA MET A 286 -7.02 -16.08 16.97
C MET A 286 -7.37 -15.08 18.08
N LYS A 287 -7.81 -15.52 19.28
CA LYS A 287 -7.91 -14.63 20.46
C LYS A 287 -6.53 -14.10 20.90
N LEU A 288 -5.47 -14.90 20.76
CA LEU A 288 -4.08 -14.47 21.00
C LEU A 288 -3.56 -13.54 19.89
N ALA A 289 -3.69 -13.96 18.62
CA ALA A 289 -3.15 -13.22 17.47
C ALA A 289 -3.92 -11.92 17.14
N LYS A 290 -5.21 -11.86 17.48
CA LYS A 290 -6.16 -10.79 17.15
C LYS A 290 -6.15 -10.43 15.64
N PRO A 291 -6.90 -11.16 14.80
CA PRO A 291 -7.16 -10.77 13.42
C PRO A 291 -7.61 -9.31 13.27
N LYS A 292 -7.14 -8.66 12.21
CA LYS A 292 -7.61 -7.32 11.82
C LYS A 292 -9.03 -7.45 11.20
N PRO A 293 -9.82 -6.36 11.16
CA PRO A 293 -11.06 -6.31 10.37
C PRO A 293 -10.89 -6.52 8.85
N GLY A 294 -9.65 -6.63 8.36
CA GLY A 294 -9.30 -7.08 7.02
C GLY A 294 -9.51 -8.59 6.81
N ALA A 295 -9.25 -9.40 7.82
CA ALA A 295 -9.13 -10.85 7.72
C ALA A 295 -10.42 -11.57 7.31
N THR A 296 -10.27 -12.63 6.51
CA THR A 296 -11.36 -13.43 5.92
C THR A 296 -11.06 -14.94 5.93
N HIS A 297 -9.80 -15.30 5.79
CA HIS A 297 -9.32 -16.66 5.61
C HIS A 297 -8.01 -16.86 6.37
N ILE A 298 -7.67 -18.11 6.68
CA ILE A 298 -6.35 -18.48 7.20
C ILE A 298 -5.78 -19.63 6.36
N THR A 299 -4.47 -19.61 6.12
CA THR A 299 -3.73 -20.80 5.71
C THR A 299 -2.97 -21.37 6.89
N ILE A 300 -2.94 -22.69 7.00
CA ILE A 300 -2.19 -23.42 8.02
C ILE A 300 -1.17 -24.28 7.29
N THR A 301 0.10 -23.92 7.43
CA THR A 301 1.24 -24.66 6.90
C THR A 301 1.71 -25.65 7.96
N ARG A 302 1.46 -26.93 7.72
CA ARG A 302 1.79 -27.99 8.69
C ARG A 302 3.23 -28.46 8.45
N LYS A 303 3.99 -28.63 9.54
CA LYS A 303 5.42 -29.02 9.53
C LYS A 303 5.70 -30.33 10.26
N GLN A 304 4.68 -31.19 10.38
CA GLN A 304 4.76 -32.43 11.12
C GLN A 304 5.09 -33.62 10.22
N GLY A 305 6.14 -34.38 10.55
CA GLY A 305 6.61 -35.49 9.73
C GLY A 305 7.52 -35.05 8.59
N LEU A 306 7.48 -35.80 7.48
CA LEU A 306 8.34 -35.57 6.30
C LEU A 306 7.70 -34.71 5.21
N GLU A 307 6.37 -34.56 5.23
CA GLU A 307 5.61 -33.85 4.20
C GLU A 307 5.11 -32.50 4.70
N LYS A 308 5.35 -31.45 3.91
CA LYS A 308 4.84 -30.10 4.17
C LYS A 308 3.59 -29.87 3.33
N TYR A 309 2.42 -29.89 3.96
CA TYR A 309 1.15 -29.51 3.33
C TYR A 309 0.63 -28.18 3.86
N THR A 310 -0.30 -27.57 3.12
CA THR A 310 -0.94 -26.30 3.49
C THR A 310 -2.44 -26.43 3.31
N GLU A 311 -3.18 -26.16 4.37
CA GLU A 311 -4.65 -26.12 4.37
C GLU A 311 -5.11 -24.66 4.26
N TYR A 312 -6.32 -24.43 3.74
CA TYR A 312 -6.96 -23.12 3.59
C TYR A 312 -8.37 -23.20 4.16
N TYR A 313 -8.71 -22.28 5.07
CA TYR A 313 -9.99 -22.26 5.78
C TYR A 313 -10.58 -20.84 5.85
N SER A 314 -11.90 -20.74 5.96
CA SER A 314 -12.53 -19.47 6.32
C SER A 314 -12.31 -19.13 7.79
N ILE A 315 -12.13 -17.84 8.11
CA ILE A 315 -12.02 -17.36 9.49
C ILE A 315 -13.32 -17.55 10.30
N ASN A 316 -14.40 -17.96 9.64
CA ASN A 316 -15.68 -18.33 10.28
C ASN A 316 -15.72 -19.81 10.75
N GLU A 317 -14.67 -20.59 10.50
CA GLU A 317 -14.61 -22.04 10.80
C GLU A 317 -13.55 -22.41 11.85
N LEU A 318 -13.11 -21.41 12.62
CA LEU A 318 -12.11 -21.53 13.69
C LEU A 318 -12.48 -22.52 14.81
N ASP A 319 -13.75 -22.89 14.92
CA ASP A 319 -14.30 -23.88 15.84
C ASP A 319 -13.88 -25.32 15.50
N LYS A 320 -13.74 -25.63 14.21
CA LYS A 320 -13.37 -26.96 13.68
C LYS A 320 -11.85 -27.16 13.63
N ILE A 321 -11.10 -26.05 13.65
CA ILE A 321 -9.67 -26.00 13.36
C ILE A 321 -8.86 -26.31 14.61
N LYS A 322 -7.87 -27.20 14.45
CA LYS A 322 -6.88 -27.55 15.46
C LYS A 322 -5.50 -27.19 14.94
N ILE A 323 -4.80 -26.32 15.66
CA ILE A 323 -3.43 -25.90 15.37
C ILE A 323 -2.52 -26.68 16.32
N TYR A 324 -1.49 -27.30 15.78
CA TYR A 324 -0.59 -28.19 16.50
C TYR A 324 0.80 -27.59 16.67
N ASN A 325 1.66 -28.25 17.46
CA ASN A 325 3.04 -27.81 17.65
C ASN A 325 3.81 -27.79 16.32
N GLY A 326 4.44 -26.66 16.01
CA GLY A 326 5.24 -26.42 14.80
C GLY A 326 4.50 -25.85 13.60
N ASP A 327 3.17 -25.68 13.68
CA ASP A 327 2.37 -25.13 12.57
C ASP A 327 2.59 -23.62 12.38
N GLU A 328 2.54 -23.17 11.12
CA GLU A 328 2.62 -21.75 10.74
C GLU A 328 1.29 -21.28 10.15
N VAL A 329 0.66 -20.30 10.81
CA VAL A 329 -0.63 -19.73 10.40
C VAL A 329 -0.41 -18.38 9.72
N ILE A 330 -0.97 -18.21 8.52
CA ILE A 330 -0.98 -16.91 7.83
C ILE A 330 -2.44 -16.47 7.67
N VAL A 331 -2.78 -15.33 8.24
CA VAL A 331 -4.11 -14.74 8.17
C VAL A 331 -4.19 -13.83 6.95
N LEU A 332 -5.23 -14.00 6.14
CA LEU A 332 -5.37 -13.40 4.81
C LEU A 332 -6.66 -12.58 4.69
N SER A 333 -6.57 -11.50 3.90
CA SER A 333 -7.71 -10.70 3.42
C SER A 333 -7.99 -11.04 1.95
N ASP A 334 -8.46 -12.25 1.69
CA ASP A 334 -8.89 -12.68 0.37
C ASP A 334 -10.32 -12.19 0.12
N ARG A 335 -10.46 -11.19 -0.78
CA ARG A 335 -11.67 -10.40 -0.97
C ARG A 335 -11.92 -10.17 -2.46
N TYR A 336 -12.99 -10.74 -2.98
CA TYR A 336 -13.51 -10.41 -4.30
C TYR A 336 -14.32 -9.10 -4.27
N PRO A 337 -14.38 -8.33 -5.38
CA PRO A 337 -15.28 -7.18 -5.47
C PRO A 337 -16.73 -7.66 -5.44
N GLY A 338 -17.45 -7.45 -4.33
CA GLY A 338 -18.88 -7.83 -4.23
C GLY A 338 -19.79 -6.98 -5.13
N THR A 339 -19.31 -5.82 -5.56
CA THR A 339 -19.98 -4.91 -6.50
C THR A 339 -19.02 -4.44 -7.58
N ILE A 340 -19.55 -4.18 -8.77
CA ILE A 340 -18.88 -3.48 -9.87
C ILE A 340 -19.46 -2.07 -10.02
N ILE A 341 -18.64 -1.13 -10.48
CA ILE A 341 -19.04 0.23 -10.84
C ILE A 341 -19.00 0.35 -12.36
N VAL A 342 -20.15 0.67 -12.96
CA VAL A 342 -20.31 0.82 -14.40
C VAL A 342 -20.72 2.27 -14.70
N ARG A 343 -20.02 2.92 -15.63
CA ARG A 343 -20.31 4.29 -16.04
C ARG A 343 -21.33 4.33 -17.17
N ILE A 344 -22.17 5.36 -17.17
CA ILE A 344 -23.07 5.68 -18.28
C ILE A 344 -22.71 7.08 -18.76
N GLU A 345 -22.52 7.24 -20.06
CA GLU A 345 -22.08 8.49 -20.68
C GLU A 345 -22.85 8.79 -21.97
N GLY A 346 -22.80 10.05 -22.41
CA GLY A 346 -23.45 10.51 -23.64
C GLY A 346 -24.88 11.00 -23.45
N ALA A 347 -25.77 10.64 -24.36
CA ALA A 347 -27.13 11.15 -24.43
C ALA A 347 -28.08 10.42 -23.45
N HIS A 348 -28.13 10.88 -22.20
CA HIS A 348 -29.15 10.48 -21.23
C HIS A 348 -29.50 11.63 -20.27
N SER A 349 -30.42 11.37 -19.33
CA SER A 349 -30.74 12.25 -18.20
C SER A 349 -30.72 11.52 -16.84
N GLY A 350 -30.29 10.26 -16.84
CA GLY A 350 -30.13 9.44 -15.62
C GLY A 350 -28.75 9.58 -14.95
N PRO A 351 -28.46 8.76 -13.93
CA PRO A 351 -27.15 8.71 -13.26
C PRO A 351 -26.02 8.32 -14.21
N HIS A 352 -24.87 8.98 -14.08
CA HIS A 352 -23.66 8.71 -14.89
C HIS A 352 -22.80 7.54 -14.37
N ALA A 353 -23.19 6.94 -13.25
CA ALA A 353 -22.56 5.75 -12.69
C ALA A 353 -23.60 4.92 -11.94
N LEU A 354 -23.50 3.59 -12.08
CA LEU A 354 -24.30 2.62 -11.36
C LEU A 354 -23.38 1.69 -10.56
N ILE A 355 -23.80 1.37 -9.34
CA ILE A 355 -23.22 0.30 -8.53
C ILE A 355 -24.13 -0.92 -8.73
N LEU A 356 -23.53 -2.06 -9.09
CA LEU A 356 -24.22 -3.30 -9.42
C LEU A 356 -23.56 -4.47 -8.67
N PRO A 357 -24.26 -5.57 -8.36
CA PRO A 357 -23.62 -6.77 -7.83
C PRO A 357 -22.64 -7.35 -8.85
N TYR A 358 -21.61 -8.06 -8.37
CA TYR A 358 -20.71 -8.82 -9.25
C TYR A 358 -21.48 -9.85 -10.09
N GLY A 359 -21.17 -9.95 -11.38
CA GLY A 359 -21.90 -10.79 -12.33
C GLY A 359 -23.18 -10.18 -12.91
N ALA A 360 -23.47 -8.90 -12.62
CA ALA A 360 -24.55 -8.17 -13.29
C ALA A 360 -24.33 -8.06 -14.81
N LYS A 361 -25.43 -7.96 -15.55
CA LYS A 361 -25.48 -7.89 -17.01
C LYS A 361 -25.83 -6.50 -17.51
N LEU A 362 -25.59 -6.23 -18.79
CA LEU A 362 -26.08 -5.02 -19.47
C LEU A 362 -27.62 -4.92 -19.42
N GLY A 363 -28.33 -6.05 -19.44
CA GLY A 363 -29.78 -6.12 -19.21
C GLY A 363 -30.23 -5.54 -17.85
N ASP A 364 -29.38 -5.59 -16.82
CA ASP A 364 -29.67 -4.99 -15.50
C ASP A 364 -29.44 -3.47 -15.48
N VAL A 365 -28.81 -2.92 -16.52
CA VAL A 365 -28.55 -1.48 -16.68
C VAL A 365 -29.58 -0.80 -17.58
N LEU A 366 -30.02 -1.44 -18.66
CA LEU A 366 -30.95 -0.83 -19.63
C LEU A 366 -32.21 -0.21 -18.98
N PRO A 367 -32.90 -0.84 -18.00
CA PRO A 367 -34.06 -0.23 -17.33
C PRO A 367 -33.74 0.94 -16.40
N LYS A 368 -32.46 1.15 -16.05
CA LYS A 368 -31.98 2.24 -15.18
C LYS A 368 -31.49 3.45 -16.00
N ILE A 369 -31.34 3.30 -17.32
CA ILE A 369 -31.07 4.40 -18.24
C ILE A 369 -32.34 5.25 -18.37
N VAL A 370 -32.22 6.56 -18.12
CA VAL A 370 -33.27 7.53 -18.45
C VAL A 370 -32.90 8.20 -19.78
N PRO A 371 -33.50 7.81 -20.92
CA PRO A 371 -33.22 8.43 -22.20
C PRO A 371 -33.80 9.85 -22.29
N ASN A 372 -33.28 10.63 -23.24
CA ASN A 372 -33.76 11.95 -23.60
C ASN A 372 -34.04 12.02 -25.13
N VAL A 373 -34.51 13.18 -25.61
CA VAL A 373 -34.92 13.35 -27.03
C VAL A 373 -33.80 13.22 -28.06
N ARG A 374 -32.53 13.06 -27.64
CA ARG A 374 -31.37 12.79 -28.51
C ARG A 374 -30.81 11.39 -28.33
N SER A 375 -31.26 10.57 -27.38
CA SER A 375 -30.72 9.22 -27.13
C SER A 375 -30.96 8.26 -28.29
N ASN A 376 -29.93 7.60 -28.80
CA ASN A 376 -30.08 6.39 -29.63
C ASN A 376 -29.78 5.12 -28.82
N LEU A 377 -30.83 4.46 -28.34
CA LEU A 377 -30.72 3.22 -27.56
C LEU A 377 -30.43 1.97 -28.42
N GLU A 378 -30.70 2.00 -29.73
CA GLU A 378 -30.36 0.90 -30.64
C GLU A 378 -28.84 0.87 -30.94
N ALA A 379 -28.16 2.00 -30.73
CA ALA A 379 -26.74 2.17 -31.04
C ALA A 379 -25.81 2.21 -29.81
N ILE A 380 -26.26 1.69 -28.65
CA ILE A 380 -25.46 1.64 -27.41
C ILE A 380 -24.09 1.00 -27.66
N GLN A 381 -23.05 1.59 -27.06
CA GLN A 381 -21.67 1.14 -27.17
C GLN A 381 -21.16 0.74 -25.78
N LEU A 382 -20.41 -0.36 -25.70
CA LEU A 382 -19.71 -0.78 -24.49
C LEU A 382 -18.20 -0.63 -24.72
N PHE A 383 -17.51 0.06 -23.80
CA PHE A 383 -16.06 0.22 -23.80
C PHE A 383 -15.48 -0.40 -22.53
N ARG A 384 -14.47 -1.26 -22.70
CA ARG A 384 -13.97 -2.16 -21.66
C ARG A 384 -12.43 -2.16 -21.59
N LYS A 385 -11.90 -1.96 -20.38
CA LYS A 385 -10.45 -1.82 -20.14
C LYS A 385 -9.64 -3.07 -20.49
N SER A 386 -10.14 -4.27 -20.17
CA SER A 386 -9.49 -5.54 -20.52
C SER A 386 -9.39 -5.74 -22.05
N VAL A 387 -10.45 -5.37 -22.78
CA VAL A 387 -10.50 -5.40 -24.25
C VAL A 387 -9.58 -4.34 -24.86
N ALA A 388 -9.48 -3.14 -24.27
CA ALA A 388 -8.51 -2.13 -24.70
C ALA A 388 -7.06 -2.66 -24.57
N GLN A 389 -6.71 -3.22 -23.41
CA GLN A 389 -5.38 -3.84 -23.22
C GLN A 389 -5.13 -4.94 -24.25
N ARG A 390 -6.10 -5.84 -24.49
CA ARG A 390 -5.93 -6.94 -25.45
C ARG A 390 -5.79 -6.45 -26.89
N GLN A 391 -6.50 -5.38 -27.28
CA GLN A 391 -6.34 -4.72 -28.57
C GLN A 391 -4.93 -4.09 -28.69
N LYS A 392 -4.40 -3.48 -27.62
CA LYS A 392 -3.05 -2.90 -27.58
C LYS A 392 -1.98 -3.98 -27.77
N GLU A 393 -2.11 -5.12 -27.09
CA GLU A 393 -1.21 -6.28 -27.24
C GLU A 393 -1.17 -6.79 -28.69
N MET A 394 -2.33 -6.92 -29.35
CA MET A 394 -2.43 -7.35 -30.76
C MET A 394 -1.77 -6.35 -31.73
N ILE A 395 -1.96 -5.04 -31.51
CA ILE A 395 -1.32 -3.99 -32.31
C ILE A 395 0.20 -4.03 -32.13
N LEU A 396 0.70 -4.13 -30.89
CA LEU A 396 2.14 -4.20 -30.61
C LEU A 396 2.78 -5.45 -31.23
N ALA A 397 2.14 -6.61 -31.16
CA ALA A 397 2.63 -7.83 -31.81
C ALA A 397 2.68 -7.70 -33.34
N SER A 398 1.65 -7.09 -33.95
CA SER A 398 1.61 -6.84 -35.40
C SER A 398 2.68 -5.83 -35.85
N LEU A 399 2.92 -4.79 -35.05
CA LEU A 399 3.99 -3.82 -35.27
C LEU A 399 5.39 -4.45 -35.14
N GLN A 400 5.59 -5.34 -34.17
CA GLN A 400 6.83 -6.09 -34.01
C GLN A 400 7.10 -6.99 -35.22
N GLN A 401 6.09 -7.69 -35.74
CA GLN A 401 6.22 -8.49 -36.97
C GLN A 401 6.62 -7.63 -38.19
N LEU A 402 6.00 -6.46 -38.35
CA LEU A 402 6.32 -5.51 -39.42
C LEU A 402 7.76 -4.95 -39.27
N GLN A 403 8.20 -4.67 -38.04
CA GLN A 403 9.58 -4.27 -37.73
C GLN A 403 10.58 -5.39 -38.03
N SER A 404 10.28 -6.65 -37.68
CA SER A 404 11.13 -7.80 -38.01
C SER A 404 11.26 -7.99 -39.52
N TYR A 405 10.18 -7.82 -40.30
CA TYR A 405 10.24 -7.86 -41.77
C TYR A 405 11.23 -6.81 -42.32
N ALA A 406 11.16 -5.58 -41.83
CA ALA A 406 12.05 -4.49 -42.26
C ALA A 406 13.54 -4.76 -41.96
N LEU A 407 13.84 -5.52 -40.90
CA LEU A 407 15.21 -5.82 -40.47
C LEU A 407 15.80 -7.11 -41.07
N THR A 408 14.95 -8.04 -41.54
CA THR A 408 15.37 -9.36 -42.07
C THR A 408 15.34 -9.45 -43.60
N GLY A 409 14.84 -8.42 -44.28
CA GLY A 409 14.79 -8.34 -45.74
C GLY A 409 16.19 -8.34 -46.38
N ARG A 410 16.48 -9.37 -47.19
CA ARG A 410 17.66 -9.40 -48.06
C ARG A 410 17.46 -8.52 -49.31
N ALA A 411 18.57 -8.10 -49.91
CA ALA A 411 18.63 -7.39 -51.18
C ALA A 411 19.71 -8.05 -52.05
N GLU A 412 19.42 -8.25 -53.34
CA GLU A 412 20.35 -8.94 -54.26
C GLU A 412 21.22 -7.97 -55.08
N THR A 413 20.83 -6.68 -55.12
CA THR A 413 21.56 -5.63 -55.84
C THR A 413 21.78 -4.39 -54.99
N GLN A 414 22.78 -3.57 -55.34
CA GLN A 414 23.07 -2.32 -54.64
C GLN A 414 21.91 -1.32 -54.72
N GLU A 415 21.22 -1.25 -55.86
CA GLU A 415 20.03 -0.42 -56.03
C GLU A 415 18.90 -0.87 -55.09
N GLU A 416 18.64 -2.19 -55.04
CA GLU A 416 17.64 -2.74 -54.12
C GLU A 416 18.01 -2.47 -52.66
N ALA A 417 19.29 -2.60 -52.26
CA ALA A 417 19.73 -2.29 -50.92
C ALA A 417 19.40 -0.84 -50.51
N THR A 418 19.65 0.14 -51.38
CA THR A 418 19.30 1.55 -51.09
C THR A 418 17.79 1.80 -51.02
N LEU A 419 16.98 1.04 -51.77
CA LEU A 419 15.52 1.08 -51.67
C LEU A 419 15.04 0.42 -50.36
N ARG A 420 15.63 -0.72 -49.96
CA ARG A 420 15.32 -1.40 -48.70
C ARG A 420 15.62 -0.54 -47.48
N THR A 421 16.71 0.24 -47.46
CA THR A 421 16.99 1.18 -46.37
C THR A 421 15.86 2.22 -46.21
N LYS A 422 15.35 2.77 -47.33
CA LYS A 422 14.23 3.73 -47.32
C LYS A 422 12.89 3.08 -46.96
N GLU A 423 12.64 1.86 -47.43
CA GLU A 423 11.47 1.06 -47.01
C GLU A 423 11.49 0.82 -45.49
N ALA A 424 12.65 0.44 -44.93
CA ALA A 424 12.82 0.20 -43.50
C ALA A 424 12.68 1.50 -42.67
N GLU A 425 13.23 2.63 -43.13
CA GLU A 425 13.07 3.93 -42.48
C GLU A 425 11.59 4.35 -42.37
N LEU A 426 10.83 4.20 -43.46
CA LEU A 426 9.39 4.47 -43.48
C LEU A 426 8.60 3.52 -42.57
N ILE A 427 8.95 2.23 -42.54
CA ILE A 427 8.35 1.25 -41.63
C ILE A 427 8.64 1.62 -40.17
N MET A 428 9.88 1.92 -39.82
CA MET A 428 10.27 2.30 -38.45
C MET A 428 9.56 3.58 -37.99
N ARG A 429 9.43 4.57 -38.88
CA ARG A 429 8.68 5.81 -38.60
C ARG A 429 7.18 5.54 -38.42
N PHE A 430 6.58 4.66 -39.22
CA PHE A 430 5.21 4.22 -39.01
C PHE A 430 5.04 3.50 -37.67
N VAL A 431 5.97 2.59 -37.33
CA VAL A 431 5.93 1.82 -36.08
C VAL A 431 5.98 2.73 -34.86
N GLU A 432 6.87 3.73 -34.82
CA GLU A 432 6.95 4.63 -33.66
C GLU A 432 5.70 5.52 -33.50
N VAL A 433 5.06 5.94 -34.60
CA VAL A 433 3.76 6.65 -34.53
C VAL A 433 2.64 5.71 -34.06
N ALA A 434 2.53 4.53 -34.67
CA ALA A 434 1.46 3.56 -34.41
C ALA A 434 1.52 2.94 -33.00
N LYS A 435 2.72 2.71 -32.46
CA LYS A 435 2.98 2.20 -31.10
C LYS A 435 2.36 3.09 -30.01
N ASN A 436 2.23 4.39 -30.26
CA ASN A 436 1.66 5.37 -29.34
C ASN A 436 0.13 5.49 -29.42
N VAL A 437 -0.55 4.75 -30.31
CA VAL A 437 -2.02 4.72 -30.37
C VAL A 437 -2.62 3.96 -29.19
N GLU A 438 -3.58 4.56 -28.50
CA GLU A 438 -4.37 3.90 -27.46
C GLU A 438 -5.74 3.44 -27.98
N PRO A 439 -6.05 2.13 -27.92
CA PRO A 439 -7.38 1.62 -28.25
C PRO A 439 -8.39 1.93 -27.14
N LYS A 440 -9.64 2.15 -27.51
CA LYS A 440 -10.74 2.44 -26.56
C LYS A 440 -11.38 1.19 -25.95
N GLY A 441 -11.06 -0.01 -26.46
CA GLY A 441 -11.63 -1.26 -25.97
C GLY A 441 -13.10 -1.43 -26.29
N GLN A 442 -13.56 -0.93 -27.45
CA GLN A 442 -14.96 -1.07 -27.85
C GLN A 442 -15.31 -2.55 -28.06
N VAL A 443 -16.38 -3.00 -27.40
CA VAL A 443 -16.98 -4.33 -27.55
C VAL A 443 -18.06 -4.25 -28.60
N VAL A 444 -18.05 -5.16 -29.58
CA VAL A 444 -19.12 -5.25 -30.58
C VAL A 444 -20.32 -5.95 -29.94
N LEU A 445 -21.29 -5.14 -29.51
CA LEU A 445 -22.62 -5.62 -29.16
C LEU A 445 -23.38 -5.98 -30.46
N GLY A 446 -24.07 -7.12 -30.45
CA GLY A 446 -24.80 -7.65 -31.61
C GLY A 446 -26.17 -7.00 -31.79
N SER A 447 -27.25 -7.77 -31.71
CA SER A 447 -28.58 -7.21 -31.49
C SER A 447 -28.73 -6.68 -30.05
N LEU A 448 -29.70 -5.78 -29.81
CA LEU A 448 -29.98 -5.29 -28.45
C LEU A 448 -30.44 -6.41 -27.50
N GLU A 449 -31.03 -7.48 -28.03
CA GLU A 449 -31.42 -8.67 -27.25
C GLU A 449 -30.20 -9.52 -26.86
N GLU A 450 -29.27 -9.78 -27.79
CA GLU A 450 -27.98 -10.41 -27.47
C GLU A 450 -27.17 -9.57 -26.47
N ALA A 451 -27.21 -8.24 -26.63
CA ALA A 451 -26.49 -7.32 -25.76
C ALA A 451 -26.95 -7.41 -24.30
N LYS A 452 -28.23 -7.69 -24.01
CA LYS A 452 -28.75 -7.82 -22.63
C LYS A 452 -28.03 -8.90 -21.83
N GLU A 453 -27.58 -9.97 -22.48
CA GLU A 453 -26.91 -11.10 -21.83
C GLU A 453 -25.42 -10.86 -21.54
N MET A 454 -24.84 -9.76 -22.04
CA MET A 454 -23.44 -9.38 -21.80
C MET A 454 -23.19 -9.13 -20.30
N LEU A 455 -22.34 -9.96 -19.69
CA LEU A 455 -21.80 -9.73 -18.34
C LEU A 455 -20.91 -8.48 -18.33
N LEU A 456 -21.06 -7.65 -17.29
CA LEU A 456 -20.31 -6.40 -17.12
C LEU A 456 -19.06 -6.60 -16.25
N GLU A 457 -17.99 -5.86 -16.57
CA GLU A 457 -16.76 -5.78 -15.80
C GLU A 457 -16.69 -4.48 -14.98
N ASP A 458 -15.87 -4.45 -13.92
CA ASP A 458 -15.66 -3.23 -13.14
C ASP A 458 -14.94 -2.16 -13.98
N GLY A 459 -15.48 -0.95 -14.00
CA GLY A 459 -15.01 0.15 -14.83
C GLY A 459 -15.45 0.08 -16.30
N ASP A 460 -16.39 -0.81 -16.68
CA ASP A 460 -17.05 -0.73 -17.98
C ASP A 460 -17.73 0.63 -18.18
N ILE A 461 -17.67 1.15 -19.41
CA ILE A 461 -18.30 2.42 -19.81
C ILE A 461 -19.34 2.14 -20.90
N ILE A 462 -20.59 2.43 -20.59
CA ILE A 462 -21.73 2.33 -21.50
C ILE A 462 -22.00 3.71 -22.09
N VAL A 463 -21.71 3.91 -23.37
CA VAL A 463 -21.99 5.17 -24.07
C VAL A 463 -23.30 5.04 -24.85
N ILE A 464 -24.23 5.94 -24.55
CA ILE A 464 -25.48 6.11 -25.32
C ILE A 464 -25.21 7.23 -26.32
N PRO A 465 -25.04 6.94 -27.63
CA PRO A 465 -24.74 7.99 -28.59
C PRO A 465 -25.98 8.84 -28.91
N GLU A 466 -25.74 10.01 -29.48
CA GLU A 466 -26.82 10.84 -30.03
C GLU A 466 -27.37 10.26 -31.33
N TYR A 467 -28.70 10.32 -31.51
CA TYR A 467 -29.36 9.99 -32.76
C TYR A 467 -28.94 10.97 -33.88
N LYS A 468 -28.40 10.42 -34.97
CA LYS A 468 -27.97 11.17 -36.16
C LYS A 468 -28.91 10.87 -37.33
N SER A 469 -29.54 11.89 -37.90
CA SER A 469 -30.39 11.77 -39.11
C SER A 469 -29.60 11.73 -40.43
N PHE A 470 -28.29 11.44 -40.38
CA PHE A 470 -27.38 11.50 -41.52
C PHE A 470 -26.36 10.36 -41.50
N VAL A 471 -25.80 10.07 -42.68
CA VAL A 471 -24.73 9.12 -42.95
C VAL A 471 -23.46 9.92 -43.29
N THR A 472 -22.29 9.52 -42.80
CA THR A 472 -21.04 10.24 -43.06
C THR A 472 -20.20 9.50 -44.09
N VAL A 473 -19.96 10.09 -45.26
CA VAL A 473 -19.18 9.47 -46.35
C VAL A 473 -17.77 10.07 -46.38
N HIS A 474 -16.74 9.24 -46.27
CA HIS A 474 -15.35 9.70 -46.25
C HIS A 474 -14.36 8.65 -46.78
N GLY A 475 -13.07 9.01 -46.82
CA GLY A 475 -12.03 8.27 -47.56
C GLY A 475 -11.95 8.74 -49.01
N GLU A 476 -11.73 7.80 -49.95
CA GLU A 476 -11.49 8.07 -51.38
C GLU A 476 -12.78 8.38 -52.19
N VAL A 477 -13.51 9.40 -51.73
CA VAL A 477 -14.60 10.08 -52.45
C VAL A 477 -14.19 11.50 -52.82
N ARG A 478 -14.83 12.11 -53.83
CA ARG A 478 -14.46 13.46 -54.29
C ARG A 478 -14.73 14.54 -53.25
N PHE A 479 -15.84 14.44 -52.52
CA PHE A 479 -16.25 15.40 -51.52
C PHE A 479 -16.73 14.69 -50.24
N PRO A 480 -15.83 14.38 -49.29
CA PRO A 480 -16.20 13.82 -47.99
C PRO A 480 -17.19 14.73 -47.26
N ASN A 481 -18.36 14.21 -46.89
CA ASN A 481 -19.44 15.00 -46.28
C ASN A 481 -20.42 14.15 -45.45
N ALA A 482 -21.29 14.83 -44.71
CA ALA A 482 -22.47 14.25 -44.08
C ALA A 482 -23.69 14.41 -45.00
N ILE A 483 -24.47 13.33 -45.17
CA ILE A 483 -25.56 13.24 -46.15
C ILE A 483 -26.82 12.76 -45.41
N ILE A 484 -27.94 13.45 -45.58
CA ILE A 484 -29.20 13.11 -44.88
C ILE A 484 -29.61 11.66 -45.21
N TYR A 485 -29.93 10.89 -44.18
CA TYR A 485 -30.34 9.50 -44.33
C TYR A 485 -31.66 9.41 -45.09
N THR A 486 -31.70 8.58 -46.12
CA THR A 486 -32.90 8.29 -46.91
C THR A 486 -33.16 6.79 -46.89
N LEU A 487 -34.34 6.40 -46.40
CA LEU A 487 -34.75 5.00 -46.28
C LEU A 487 -34.69 4.28 -47.64
N GLY A 488 -34.15 3.06 -47.65
CA GLY A 488 -34.05 2.23 -48.85
C GLY A 488 -33.01 2.70 -49.89
N LYS A 489 -32.10 3.62 -49.54
CA LYS A 489 -30.93 3.94 -50.36
C LYS A 489 -29.72 3.08 -50.01
N ASP A 490 -28.94 2.75 -51.05
CA ASP A 490 -27.76 1.92 -50.99
C ASP A 490 -26.47 2.73 -50.86
N ILE A 491 -25.33 2.04 -50.68
CA ILE A 491 -24.00 2.63 -50.60
C ILE A 491 -23.68 3.46 -51.86
N ASP A 492 -24.04 2.98 -53.05
CA ASP A 492 -23.72 3.66 -54.31
C ASP A 492 -24.50 4.98 -54.48
N TYR A 493 -25.72 5.11 -53.93
CA TYR A 493 -26.41 6.40 -53.81
C TYR A 493 -25.60 7.40 -52.96
N TYR A 494 -25.20 7.03 -51.74
CA TYR A 494 -24.47 7.94 -50.84
C TYR A 494 -23.10 8.32 -51.40
N ILE A 495 -22.36 7.38 -51.99
CA ILE A 495 -21.08 7.67 -52.66
C ILE A 495 -21.29 8.60 -53.87
N LYS A 496 -22.38 8.45 -54.64
CA LYS A 496 -22.71 9.38 -55.73
C LYS A 496 -23.04 10.79 -55.23
N GLN A 497 -23.71 10.92 -54.08
CA GLN A 497 -23.95 12.23 -53.43
C GLN A 497 -22.65 12.88 -52.93
N ALA A 498 -21.64 12.09 -52.51
CA ALA A 498 -20.29 12.56 -52.20
C ALA A 498 -19.42 12.88 -53.45
N GLY A 499 -20.05 13.13 -54.61
CA GLY A 499 -19.40 13.39 -55.89
C GLY A 499 -18.81 12.16 -56.59
N GLY A 500 -19.02 10.96 -56.04
CA GLY A 500 -18.48 9.71 -56.53
C GLY A 500 -17.05 9.42 -56.07
N PHE A 501 -16.56 8.25 -56.48
CA PHE A 501 -15.19 7.78 -56.25
C PHE A 501 -14.11 8.71 -56.83
N THR A 502 -12.95 8.79 -56.18
CA THR A 502 -11.72 9.30 -56.81
C THR A 502 -11.16 8.29 -57.82
N GLN A 503 -10.10 8.65 -58.55
CA GLN A 503 -9.37 7.70 -59.41
C GLN A 503 -8.59 6.64 -58.60
N ARG A 504 -8.20 6.99 -57.36
CA ARG A 504 -7.44 6.15 -56.42
C ARG A 504 -8.34 5.22 -55.60
N ALA A 505 -9.66 5.38 -55.62
CA ALA A 505 -10.59 4.61 -54.81
C ALA A 505 -10.69 3.13 -55.22
N ASN A 506 -10.68 2.24 -54.22
CA ASN A 506 -10.98 0.82 -54.39
C ASN A 506 -12.49 0.59 -54.40
N LYS A 507 -13.09 0.62 -55.59
CA LYS A 507 -14.55 0.46 -55.81
C LYS A 507 -15.15 -0.86 -55.29
N ASN A 508 -14.31 -1.84 -54.94
CA ASN A 508 -14.73 -3.15 -54.47
C ASN A 508 -14.71 -3.26 -52.93
N VAL A 509 -13.91 -2.43 -52.25
CA VAL A 509 -13.72 -2.47 -50.78
C VAL A 509 -14.20 -1.16 -50.17
N VAL A 510 -15.46 -1.17 -49.76
CA VAL A 510 -16.13 -0.11 -49.00
C VAL A 510 -16.56 -0.72 -47.68
N ILE A 511 -16.23 -0.05 -46.58
CA ILE A 511 -16.58 -0.46 -45.22
C ILE A 511 -17.72 0.43 -44.73
N VAL A 512 -18.75 -0.17 -44.14
CA VAL A 512 -19.76 0.53 -43.35
C VAL A 512 -19.46 0.29 -41.88
N ILE A 513 -19.30 1.37 -41.11
CA ILE A 513 -19.17 1.32 -39.66
C ILE A 513 -20.49 1.83 -39.08
N HIS A 514 -21.22 0.94 -38.40
CA HIS A 514 -22.48 1.26 -37.76
C HIS A 514 -22.29 2.03 -36.46
N GLN A 515 -23.31 2.78 -36.05
CA GLN A 515 -23.20 3.63 -34.87
C GLN A 515 -22.89 2.83 -33.57
N ASN A 516 -23.34 1.58 -33.45
CA ASN A 516 -23.01 0.66 -32.34
C ASN A 516 -21.55 0.12 -32.36
N GLY A 517 -20.83 0.27 -33.47
CA GLY A 517 -19.46 -0.25 -33.67
C GLY A 517 -19.36 -1.58 -34.42
N LYS A 518 -20.48 -2.18 -34.84
CA LYS A 518 -20.47 -3.25 -35.84
C LYS A 518 -19.93 -2.70 -37.16
N PHE A 519 -19.17 -3.51 -37.89
CA PHE A 519 -18.73 -3.19 -39.25
C PHE A 519 -19.26 -4.23 -40.25
N GLU A 520 -19.62 -3.77 -41.46
CA GLU A 520 -20.00 -4.62 -42.59
C GLU A 520 -19.17 -4.23 -43.83
N GLU A 521 -18.66 -5.22 -44.57
CA GLU A 521 -17.88 -5.00 -45.79
C GLU A 521 -18.74 -5.20 -47.05
N GLY A 522 -18.63 -4.27 -48.00
CA GLY A 522 -19.13 -4.41 -49.36
C GLY A 522 -20.54 -3.86 -49.59
N LYS A 523 -20.90 -3.78 -50.87
CA LYS A 523 -22.06 -3.01 -51.39
C LYS A 523 -23.45 -3.49 -50.97
N LYS A 524 -23.57 -4.54 -50.15
CA LYS A 524 -24.85 -5.12 -49.71
C LYS A 524 -25.21 -4.78 -48.25
N ALA A 525 -24.34 -4.09 -47.51
CA ALA A 525 -24.61 -3.67 -46.15
C ALA A 525 -25.85 -2.75 -46.07
N LYS A 526 -26.66 -2.90 -45.02
CA LYS A 526 -27.89 -2.12 -44.83
C LYS A 526 -27.60 -0.83 -44.09
N ILE A 527 -27.62 0.29 -44.81
CA ILE A 527 -27.35 1.60 -44.21
C ILE A 527 -28.44 2.01 -43.22
N GLN A 528 -28.02 2.47 -42.05
CA GLN A 528 -28.82 3.00 -40.94
C GLN A 528 -28.50 4.48 -40.69
N PRO A 529 -29.35 5.23 -39.96
CA PRO A 529 -29.05 6.59 -39.52
C PRO A 529 -27.82 6.61 -38.59
N GLY A 530 -26.87 7.50 -38.84
CA GLY A 530 -25.65 7.63 -38.05
C GLY A 530 -24.45 6.77 -38.49
N ASP A 531 -24.63 5.93 -39.52
CA ASP A 531 -23.56 5.14 -40.13
C ASP A 531 -22.45 5.99 -40.75
N GLU A 532 -21.27 5.38 -40.84
CA GLU A 532 -20.07 5.97 -41.45
C GLU A 532 -19.59 5.07 -42.60
N ILE A 533 -19.66 5.57 -43.84
CA ILE A 533 -19.23 4.88 -45.06
C ILE A 533 -17.79 5.30 -45.36
N PHE A 534 -16.86 4.36 -45.29
CA PHE A 534 -15.44 4.57 -45.53
C PHE A 534 -14.97 3.86 -46.81
N VAL A 535 -14.46 4.64 -47.76
CA VAL A 535 -13.95 4.15 -49.06
C VAL A 535 -12.43 4.06 -49.02
N LEU A 536 -11.88 2.85 -49.15
CA LEU A 536 -10.44 2.63 -49.13
C LEU A 536 -9.75 3.03 -50.46
N PRO A 537 -8.46 3.39 -50.43
CA PRO A 537 -7.64 3.49 -51.63
C PRO A 537 -7.31 2.11 -52.23
N LYS A 538 -7.04 2.09 -53.53
CA LYS A 538 -6.41 0.96 -54.20
C LYS A 538 -4.95 0.85 -53.80
N ILE A 539 -4.47 -0.39 -53.69
CA ILE A 539 -3.06 -0.70 -53.48
C ILE A 539 -2.43 -0.99 -54.86
N GLU A 540 -2.04 0.07 -55.57
CA GLU A 540 -1.29 -0.01 -56.84
C GLU A 540 0.22 0.00 -56.54
N ALA A 541 0.75 -1.10 -55.97
CA ALA A 541 2.13 -1.19 -55.44
C ALA A 541 2.93 -2.38 -56.00
N LYS A 542 4.20 -2.14 -56.39
CA LYS A 542 5.12 -3.16 -56.96
C LYS A 542 5.62 -4.20 -55.93
N ARG A 543 5.46 -3.93 -54.62
CA ARG A 543 5.66 -4.91 -53.53
C ARG A 543 4.42 -4.92 -52.64
N ILE A 544 3.58 -5.96 -52.77
CA ILE A 544 2.24 -6.00 -52.17
C ILE A 544 2.26 -6.17 -50.64
N GLU A 545 3.23 -6.92 -50.12
CA GLU A 545 3.26 -7.36 -48.71
C GLU A 545 3.41 -6.22 -47.70
N ILE A 546 4.34 -5.27 -47.95
CA ILE A 546 4.60 -4.14 -47.05
C ILE A 546 3.35 -3.27 -46.89
N VAL A 547 2.73 -2.91 -48.02
CA VAL A 547 1.53 -2.07 -48.01
C VAL A 547 0.37 -2.81 -47.35
N ARG A 548 0.20 -4.10 -47.64
CA ARG A 548 -0.81 -4.95 -46.96
C ARG A 548 -0.61 -4.96 -45.43
N GLY A 549 0.62 -5.13 -44.94
CA GLY A 549 0.94 -5.12 -43.52
C GLY A 549 0.61 -3.79 -42.84
N ILE A 550 1.05 -2.67 -43.43
CA ILE A 550 0.75 -1.32 -42.91
C ILE A 550 -0.75 -1.04 -42.94
N THR A 551 -1.45 -1.36 -44.04
CA THR A 551 -2.91 -1.18 -44.16
C THR A 551 -3.68 -2.05 -43.14
N GLN A 552 -3.23 -3.28 -42.87
CA GLN A 552 -3.86 -4.16 -41.88
C GLN A 552 -3.73 -3.60 -40.45
N ILE A 553 -2.58 -3.02 -40.10
CA ILE A 553 -2.37 -2.41 -38.78
C ILE A 553 -3.15 -1.08 -38.67
N LEU A 554 -3.19 -0.26 -39.74
CA LEU A 554 -4.04 0.92 -39.82
C LEU A 554 -5.53 0.58 -39.65
N TYR A 555 -5.99 -0.55 -40.20
CA TYR A 555 -7.35 -1.05 -40.03
C TYR A 555 -7.64 -1.47 -38.57
N GLN A 556 -6.74 -2.22 -37.94
CA GLN A 556 -6.83 -2.56 -36.51
C GLN A 556 -6.90 -1.31 -35.62
N ILE A 557 -6.07 -0.30 -35.92
CA ILE A 557 -6.06 1.01 -35.24
C ILE A 557 -7.37 1.78 -35.45
N ALA A 558 -7.85 1.87 -36.68
CA ALA A 558 -9.07 2.60 -37.02
C ALA A 558 -10.29 2.04 -36.27
N ILE A 559 -10.40 0.71 -36.16
CA ILE A 559 -11.48 0.04 -35.40
C ILE A 559 -11.30 0.24 -33.89
N SER A 560 -10.13 -0.09 -33.35
CA SER A 560 -9.92 -0.18 -31.89
C SER A 560 -9.83 1.18 -31.19
N ALA A 561 -9.18 2.17 -31.81
CA ALA A 561 -9.08 3.53 -31.27
C ALA A 561 -10.25 4.43 -31.73
N ARG A 562 -10.94 4.08 -32.81
CA ARG A 562 -11.93 4.95 -33.49
C ARG A 562 -11.34 6.34 -33.78
N VAL A 563 -10.10 6.33 -34.28
CA VAL A 563 -9.28 7.50 -34.67
C VAL A 563 -8.65 7.19 -36.03
N LEU A 564 -9.04 7.92 -37.07
CA LEU A 564 -8.45 7.81 -38.40
C LEU A 564 -7.21 8.70 -38.51
N LEU A 565 -6.03 8.10 -38.28
CA LEU A 565 -4.73 8.74 -38.52
C LEU A 565 -4.42 8.83 -40.03
N MET A 566 -5.18 9.65 -40.75
CA MET A 566 -4.89 10.05 -42.13
C MET A 566 -4.42 11.50 -42.20
N ARG A 567 -3.17 11.71 -41.77
CA ARG A 567 -2.40 12.93 -42.05
C ARG A 567 -0.94 12.55 -42.34
N TRP A 568 -0.72 12.15 -43.59
CA TRP A 568 0.55 11.75 -44.20
C TRP A 568 0.67 12.44 -45.55
#